data_AF-U2E9I8-F1
#
_entry.id   AF-U2E9I8-F1
#
_cell.length_a   1.000
_cell.length_b   1.000
_cell.length_c   1.000
_cell.angle_alpha   90.00
_cell.angle_beta   90.00
_cell.angle_gamma   90.00
#
_symmetry.space_group_name_H-M   'P 1'
#
loop_
_entity.id
_entity.type
_entity.pdbx_description
1 polymer ?
#
loop_
_entity_poly.entity_id
_entity_poly.type
_entity_poly.pdbx_seq_one_letter_code
_entity_poly.pdbx_strand_id
1 'polypeptide(L)'
;MNNRGNILVKKGFIILFLLFLLFNMVGCTSKLHTEKRGNESVTSVSAEDQAMNAIIEQARGSVDEFLKEYNNPSSNCTGFAVKYPFDTDPGSESTKEHIWLDKIEKKDGKYFGVVNNDPFYIKGIKYGDKVEFDINKISDWKYVKDGLLIGGKSIVYFYDRMSDKEKKEFEQEAGFKIKE
;
A
#
# COMPACT_ATOMS: atom_id res chain seq x y z
N MET A 1 59.69 30.73 55.73
CA MET A 1 59.29 29.90 56.89
C MET A 1 57.84 29.48 56.69
N ASN A 2 57.58 28.19 56.89
CA ASN A 2 56.32 27.44 56.80
C ASN A 2 55.04 28.25 57.12
N ASN A 3 53.91 27.99 56.43
CA ASN A 3 53.03 26.89 56.84
C ASN A 3 51.92 26.57 55.81
N ARG A 4 51.46 25.32 55.90
CA ARG A 4 50.57 24.56 55.01
C ARG A 4 49.10 25.00 55.10
N GLY A 5 48.36 24.76 54.02
CA GLY A 5 46.90 24.66 54.01
C GLY A 5 46.41 23.94 52.76
N ASN A 6 46.20 22.62 52.86
CA ASN A 6 45.58 21.80 51.83
C ASN A 6 44.10 22.15 51.67
N ILE A 7 43.64 22.42 50.44
CA ILE A 7 42.24 22.17 50.06
C ILE A 7 42.21 21.43 48.74
N LEU A 8 41.71 20.20 48.84
CA LEU A 8 41.47 19.23 47.79
C LEU A 8 40.19 19.64 47.04
N VAL A 9 40.26 19.99 45.76
CA VAL A 9 39.08 20.06 44.89
C VAL A 9 39.25 19.10 43.73
N LYS A 10 38.26 18.22 43.62
CA LYS A 10 38.21 17.00 42.81
C LYS A 10 38.30 17.30 41.31
N LYS A 11 39.01 16.42 40.61
CA LYS A 11 39.09 16.32 39.14
C LYS A 11 37.68 16.14 38.55
N GLY A 12 37.20 17.10 37.78
CA GLY A 12 36.03 16.94 36.91
C GLY A 12 36.48 16.34 35.57
N PHE A 13 36.25 15.05 35.38
CA PHE A 13 36.36 14.42 34.07
C PHE A 13 35.09 14.73 33.27
N ILE A 14 35.28 15.35 32.11
CA ILE A 14 34.21 15.66 31.15
C ILE A 14 33.71 14.35 30.53
N ILE A 15 32.39 14.29 30.44
CA ILE A 15 31.51 13.22 29.96
C ILE A 15 31.80 12.87 28.50
N LEU A 16 31.95 11.58 28.20
CA LEU A 16 31.64 11.03 26.87
C LEU A 16 31.07 9.61 27.04
N PHE A 17 29.79 9.55 27.44
CA PHE A 17 28.99 8.33 27.33
C PHE A 17 28.57 8.20 25.86
N LEU A 18 29.34 7.45 25.07
CA LEU A 18 28.89 6.89 23.80
C LEU A 18 27.82 5.84 24.12
N LEU A 19 26.58 6.28 24.26
CA LEU A 19 25.38 5.45 24.29
C LEU A 19 25.26 4.77 22.92
N PHE A 20 25.74 3.53 22.84
CA PHE A 20 25.36 2.58 21.81
C PHE A 20 23.85 2.36 21.93
N LEU A 21 23.08 3.19 21.21
CA LEU A 21 21.66 2.98 21.00
C LEU A 21 21.51 1.66 20.23
N LEU A 22 21.34 0.56 20.98
CA LEU A 22 20.79 -0.68 20.48
C LEU A 22 19.36 -0.36 20.01
N PHE A 23 19.27 0.11 18.77
CA PHE A 23 18.04 0.24 18.01
C PHE A 23 17.55 -1.19 17.77
N ASN A 24 16.91 -1.75 18.80
CA ASN A 24 16.12 -2.96 18.68
C ASN A 24 14.96 -2.59 17.76
N MET A 25 15.16 -2.77 16.46
CA MET A 25 14.07 -2.89 15.51
C MET A 25 13.32 -4.14 15.93
N VAL A 26 12.37 -3.97 16.84
CA VAL A 26 11.30 -4.93 17.06
C VAL A 26 10.54 -4.93 15.75
N GLY A 27 10.92 -5.84 14.85
CA GLY A 27 10.14 -6.17 13.68
C GLY A 27 8.81 -6.71 14.19
N CYS A 28 7.83 -5.83 14.32
CA CYS A 28 6.48 -6.21 14.68
C CYS A 28 5.87 -6.88 13.44
N THR A 29 6.08 -8.19 13.29
CA THR A 29 5.29 -9.01 12.36
C THR A 29 3.92 -9.27 12.98
N SER A 30 3.12 -8.21 13.15
CA SER A 30 1.69 -8.38 13.39
C SER A 30 1.08 -9.02 12.15
N LYS A 31 0.44 -10.18 12.30
CA LYS A 31 -0.38 -10.74 11.22
C LYS A 31 -1.40 -9.68 10.80
N LEU A 32 -1.52 -9.44 9.49
CA LEU A 32 -2.52 -8.53 8.95
C LEU A 32 -3.91 -8.98 9.38
N HIS A 33 -4.75 -8.03 9.80
CA HIS A 33 -6.13 -8.34 10.15
C HIS A 33 -6.96 -8.43 8.87
N THR A 34 -7.66 -9.55 8.68
CA THR A 34 -8.56 -9.73 7.53
C THR A 34 -9.96 -9.99 8.04
N GLU A 35 -10.89 -9.12 7.66
CA GLU A 35 -12.31 -9.30 7.87
C GLU A 35 -12.93 -10.02 6.67
N LYS A 36 -13.95 -10.85 6.93
CA LYS A 36 -14.68 -11.57 5.89
C LYS A 36 -16.19 -11.38 6.07
N ARG A 37 -16.91 -11.11 4.98
CA ARG A 37 -18.38 -11.03 4.93
C ARG A 37 -18.87 -11.85 3.75
N GLY A 38 -19.40 -13.04 4.02
CA GLY A 38 -19.74 -13.98 2.94
C GLY A 38 -18.48 -14.37 2.15
N ASN A 39 -18.48 -14.08 0.84
CA ASN A 39 -17.33 -14.32 -0.04
C ASN A 39 -16.39 -13.10 -0.17
N GLU A 40 -16.72 -11.98 0.44
CA GLU A 40 -15.91 -10.77 0.42
C GLU A 40 -14.92 -10.77 1.58
N SER A 41 -13.73 -10.19 1.35
CA SER A 41 -12.76 -9.98 2.41
C SER A 41 -12.01 -8.67 2.22
N VAL A 42 -11.69 -8.01 3.33
CA VAL A 42 -10.85 -6.82 3.37
C VAL A 42 -9.70 -7.04 4.34
N THR A 43 -8.49 -6.70 3.93
CA THR A 43 -7.29 -6.81 4.75
C THR A 43 -6.82 -5.43 5.16
N SER A 44 -6.79 -5.19 6.46
CA SER A 44 -6.35 -3.94 7.06
C SER A 44 -4.84 -3.88 7.16
N VAL A 45 -4.29 -2.74 6.74
CA VAL A 45 -2.87 -2.41 6.82
C VAL A 45 -2.75 -1.11 7.61
N SER A 46 -1.78 -1.04 8.53
CA SER A 46 -1.52 0.19 9.30
C SER A 46 -1.15 1.33 8.36
N ALA A 47 -1.64 2.55 8.65
CA ALA A 47 -1.30 3.75 7.89
C ALA A 47 0.21 4.08 7.96
N GLU A 48 0.91 3.53 8.94
CA GLU A 48 2.34 3.69 9.18
C GLU A 48 3.18 2.58 8.52
N ASP A 49 2.57 1.61 7.81
CA ASP A 49 3.31 0.57 7.10
C ASP A 49 4.18 1.19 5.99
N GLN A 50 5.49 1.20 6.22
CA GLN A 50 6.46 1.83 5.33
C GLN A 50 6.48 1.21 3.93
N ALA A 51 6.28 -0.11 3.83
CA ALA A 51 6.30 -0.80 2.55
C ALA A 51 5.02 -0.47 1.74
N MET A 52 3.86 -0.40 2.38
CA MET A 52 2.62 0.04 1.73
C MET A 52 2.70 1.51 1.31
N ASN A 53 3.26 2.38 2.15
CA ASN A 53 3.45 3.79 1.80
C ASN A 53 4.42 3.97 0.61
N ALA A 54 5.51 3.20 0.56
CA ALA A 54 6.41 3.19 -0.60
C ALA A 54 5.72 2.71 -1.88
N ILE A 55 4.82 1.72 -1.78
CA ILE A 55 4.00 1.26 -2.92
C ILE A 55 3.09 2.39 -3.43
N ILE A 56 2.44 3.12 -2.53
CA ILE A 56 1.58 4.26 -2.88
C ILE A 56 2.37 5.36 -3.58
N GLU A 57 3.54 5.72 -3.04
CA GLU A 57 4.44 6.71 -3.65
C GLU A 57 4.90 6.26 -5.04
N GLN A 58 5.32 5.00 -5.17
CA GLN A 58 5.71 4.44 -6.47
C GLN A 58 4.56 4.49 -7.46
N ALA A 59 3.35 4.11 -7.07
CA ALA A 59 2.17 4.11 -7.94
C ALA A 59 1.89 5.51 -8.51
N ARG A 60 1.98 6.55 -7.67
CA ARG A 60 1.80 7.94 -8.06
C ARG A 60 2.94 8.44 -8.96
N GLY A 61 4.18 8.08 -8.63
CA GLY A 61 5.36 8.47 -9.42
C GLY A 61 5.46 7.80 -10.80
N SER A 62 4.73 6.70 -11.02
CA SER A 62 4.75 5.91 -12.26
C SER A 62 3.42 5.88 -13.00
N VAL A 63 2.44 6.68 -12.58
CA VAL A 63 1.08 6.64 -13.17
C VAL A 63 1.06 7.04 -14.64
N ASP A 64 1.98 7.90 -15.09
CA ASP A 64 2.10 8.28 -16.50
C ASP A 64 2.52 7.11 -17.40
N GLU A 65 3.33 6.18 -16.88
CA GLU A 65 3.70 4.95 -17.60
C GLU A 65 2.47 4.06 -17.79
N PHE A 66 1.67 3.89 -16.73
CA PHE A 66 0.40 3.19 -16.79
C PHE A 66 -0.56 3.85 -17.79
N LEU A 67 -0.73 5.18 -17.73
CA LEU A 67 -1.64 5.89 -18.63
C LEU A 67 -1.20 5.82 -20.09
N LYS A 68 0.12 5.84 -20.36
CA LYS A 68 0.65 5.65 -21.71
C LYS A 68 0.25 4.29 -22.26
N GLU A 69 0.44 3.23 -21.48
CA GLU A 69 0.06 1.88 -21.88
C GLU A 69 -1.46 1.71 -21.96
N TYR A 70 -2.22 2.31 -21.04
CA TYR A 70 -3.68 2.26 -21.04
C TYR A 70 -4.31 2.89 -22.29
N ASN A 71 -3.80 4.05 -22.72
CA ASN A 71 -4.34 4.79 -23.86
C ASN A 71 -3.88 4.21 -25.21
N ASN A 72 -2.74 3.51 -25.24
CA ASN A 72 -2.22 2.86 -26.43
C ASN A 72 -1.62 1.50 -26.07
N PRO A 73 -2.46 0.48 -25.79
CA PRO A 73 -2.00 -0.80 -25.29
C PRO A 73 -1.10 -1.52 -26.29
N SER A 74 0.04 -2.03 -25.82
CA SER A 74 0.80 -3.04 -26.54
C SER A 74 -0.08 -4.28 -26.76
N SER A 75 0.30 -5.12 -27.72
CA SER A 75 -0.35 -6.43 -27.93
C SER A 75 -0.44 -7.22 -26.62
N ASN A 76 -1.57 -7.92 -26.44
CA ASN A 76 -1.84 -8.82 -25.31
C ASN A 76 -1.89 -8.16 -23.92
N CYS A 77 -2.17 -6.85 -23.85
CA CYS A 77 -2.44 -6.20 -22.57
C CYS A 77 -3.93 -6.29 -22.19
N THR A 78 -4.23 -6.66 -20.95
CA THR A 78 -5.60 -6.78 -20.41
C THR A 78 -5.65 -6.34 -18.94
N GLY A 79 -6.86 -6.25 -18.37
CA GLY A 79 -7.02 -6.12 -16.92
C GLY A 79 -6.46 -4.83 -16.30
N PHE A 80 -6.43 -3.74 -17.09
CA PHE A 80 -6.02 -2.43 -16.61
C PHE A 80 -6.94 -1.92 -15.50
N ALA A 81 -6.34 -1.52 -14.38
CA ALA A 81 -7.07 -0.94 -13.26
C ALA A 81 -6.17 -0.03 -12.41
N VAL A 82 -6.77 0.93 -11.73
CA VAL A 82 -6.11 1.72 -10.66
C VAL A 82 -6.78 1.42 -9.33
N LYS A 83 -6.05 1.45 -8.22
CA LYS A 83 -6.61 1.31 -6.88
C LYS A 83 -6.71 2.69 -6.25
N TYR A 84 -7.90 3.08 -5.79
CA TYR A 84 -8.17 4.41 -5.25
C TYR A 84 -8.68 4.34 -3.81
N PRO A 85 -8.18 5.20 -2.89
CA PRO A 85 -8.67 5.29 -1.52
C PRO A 85 -9.95 6.13 -1.45
N PHE A 86 -11.07 5.50 -1.10
CA PHE A 86 -12.34 6.18 -0.81
C PHE A 86 -12.52 6.39 0.68
N ASP A 87 -13.24 7.44 1.06
CA ASP A 87 -13.73 7.61 2.43
C ASP A 87 -14.77 6.54 2.75
N THR A 88 -14.66 5.98 3.95
CA THR A 88 -15.62 5.00 4.49
C THR A 88 -16.81 5.69 5.14
N ASP A 89 -17.89 4.94 5.35
CA ASP A 89 -19.05 5.45 6.07
C ASP A 89 -18.68 5.74 7.55
N PRO A 90 -19.27 6.78 8.19
CA PRO A 90 -19.01 7.09 9.59
C PRO A 90 -19.24 5.90 10.52
N GLY A 91 -18.27 5.66 11.42
CA GLY A 91 -18.30 4.54 12.37
C GLY A 91 -17.71 3.23 11.83
N SER A 92 -17.16 3.23 10.61
CA SER A 92 -16.39 2.10 10.08
C SER A 92 -15.06 1.90 10.82
N GLU A 93 -14.53 0.68 10.79
CA GLU A 93 -13.28 0.32 11.47
C GLU A 93 -12.03 0.96 10.85
N SER A 94 -12.07 1.20 9.53
CA SER A 94 -11.07 1.98 8.81
C SER A 94 -11.69 3.30 8.35
N THR A 95 -10.89 4.35 8.22
CA THR A 95 -11.34 5.63 7.62
C THR A 95 -11.29 5.62 6.10
N LYS A 96 -10.47 4.73 5.51
CA LYS A 96 -10.28 4.58 4.07
C LYS A 96 -10.46 3.13 3.62
N GLU A 97 -11.11 2.96 2.48
CA GLU A 97 -11.14 1.68 1.77
C GLU A 97 -10.51 1.84 0.39
N HIS A 98 -9.58 0.95 0.03
CA HIS A 98 -8.85 1.01 -1.22
C HIS A 98 -9.49 0.07 -2.25
N ILE A 99 -10.10 0.63 -3.28
CA ILE A 99 -10.96 -0.09 -4.23
C ILE A 99 -10.37 -0.01 -5.64
N TRP A 100 -10.40 -1.12 -6.38
CA TRP A 100 -10.00 -1.17 -7.77
C TRP A 100 -11.05 -0.52 -8.66
N LEU A 101 -10.59 0.34 -9.58
CA LEU A 101 -11.38 0.95 -10.63
C LEU A 101 -10.84 0.49 -11.99
N ASP A 102 -11.71 0.04 -12.88
CA ASP A 102 -11.40 -0.25 -14.28
C ASP A 102 -12.11 0.73 -15.23
N LYS A 103 -12.01 0.51 -16.55
CA LYS A 103 -12.67 1.35 -17.59
C LYS A 103 -12.45 2.85 -17.35
N ILE A 104 -11.19 3.20 -17.12
CA ILE A 104 -10.76 4.57 -16.84
C ILE A 104 -11.03 5.46 -18.05
N GLU A 105 -11.64 6.60 -17.82
CA GLU A 105 -11.92 7.61 -18.84
C GLU A 105 -11.47 8.98 -18.33
N LYS A 106 -10.92 9.80 -19.23
CA LYS A 106 -10.65 11.22 -18.96
C LYS A 106 -11.61 12.08 -19.76
N LYS A 107 -12.44 12.88 -19.08
CA LYS A 107 -13.41 13.78 -19.71
C LYS A 107 -13.39 15.14 -19.02
N ASP A 108 -13.29 16.21 -19.79
CA ASP A 108 -13.32 17.59 -19.29
C ASP A 108 -12.29 17.86 -18.16
N GLY A 109 -11.10 17.25 -18.27
CA GLY A 109 -10.03 17.36 -17.28
C GLY A 109 -10.19 16.48 -16.03
N LYS A 110 -11.29 15.74 -15.90
CA LYS A 110 -11.58 14.84 -14.77
C LYS A 110 -11.40 13.38 -15.16
N TYR A 111 -11.00 12.55 -14.19
CA TYR A 111 -10.94 11.09 -14.37
C TYR A 111 -12.17 10.43 -13.79
N PHE A 112 -12.66 9.43 -14.53
CA PHE A 112 -13.74 8.56 -14.13
C PHE A 112 -13.30 7.10 -14.25
N GLY A 113 -13.79 6.23 -13.38
CA GLY A 113 -13.56 4.80 -13.45
C GLY A 113 -14.78 4.02 -12.97
N VAL A 114 -14.82 2.72 -13.25
CA VAL A 114 -15.89 1.82 -12.83
C VAL A 114 -15.40 0.96 -11.68
N VAL A 115 -16.18 0.90 -10.58
CA VAL A 115 -15.86 0.11 -9.40
C VAL A 115 -15.77 -1.38 -9.76
N ASN A 116 -14.62 -2.00 -9.48
CA ASN A 116 -14.27 -3.35 -9.96
C ASN A 116 -13.97 -4.35 -8.83
N ASN A 117 -14.45 -4.07 -7.62
CA ASN A 117 -14.65 -5.03 -6.53
C ASN A 117 -15.75 -4.50 -5.60
N ASP A 118 -16.43 -5.38 -4.86
CA ASP A 118 -17.47 -4.98 -3.92
C ASP A 118 -16.87 -4.16 -2.75
N PRO A 119 -17.40 -2.95 -2.47
CA PRO A 119 -17.01 -2.16 -1.31
C PRO A 119 -17.52 -2.78 0.00
N PHE A 120 -16.68 -2.81 1.02
CA PHE A 120 -16.96 -3.45 2.31
C PHE A 120 -17.55 -2.48 3.36
N TYR A 121 -17.05 -1.23 3.39
CA TYR A 121 -17.41 -0.19 4.37
C TYR A 121 -18.12 1.03 3.76
N ILE A 122 -18.47 0.99 2.47
CA ILE A 122 -19.05 2.13 1.76
C ILE A 122 -20.40 1.74 1.17
N LYS A 123 -21.50 2.33 1.66
CA LYS A 123 -22.85 2.07 1.11
C LYS A 123 -23.18 2.89 -0.13
N GLY A 124 -22.48 4.01 -0.33
CA GLY A 124 -22.79 4.99 -1.38
C GLY A 124 -22.35 4.60 -2.79
N ILE A 125 -21.53 3.54 -2.93
CA ILE A 125 -21.05 3.00 -4.21
C ILE A 125 -21.11 1.47 -4.16
N LYS A 126 -21.22 0.82 -5.31
CA LYS A 126 -21.17 -0.65 -5.45
C LYS A 126 -20.40 -1.07 -6.70
N TYR A 127 -20.11 -2.37 -6.80
CA TYR A 127 -19.55 -2.95 -8.03
C TYR A 127 -20.33 -2.50 -9.28
N GLY A 128 -19.59 -2.05 -10.30
CA GLY A 128 -20.14 -1.56 -11.56
C GLY A 128 -20.53 -0.08 -11.60
N ASP A 129 -20.54 0.63 -10.47
CA ASP A 129 -20.81 2.08 -10.46
C ASP A 129 -19.67 2.87 -11.11
N LYS A 130 -20.01 3.93 -11.84
CA LYS A 130 -19.04 4.90 -12.38
C LYS A 130 -18.82 6.03 -11.38
N VAL A 131 -17.56 6.28 -11.03
CA VAL A 131 -17.15 7.27 -10.02
C VAL A 131 -16.11 8.24 -10.57
N GLU A 132 -16.16 9.49 -10.13
CA GLU A 132 -15.09 10.47 -10.37
C GLU A 132 -13.96 10.22 -9.36
N PHE A 133 -12.69 10.32 -9.79
CA PHE A 133 -11.54 10.17 -8.90
C PHE A 133 -10.36 11.05 -9.32
N ASP A 134 -9.41 11.25 -8.40
CA ASP A 134 -8.17 11.99 -8.66
C ASP A 134 -7.02 11.03 -8.95
N ILE A 135 -6.55 11.00 -10.20
CA ILE A 135 -5.47 10.11 -10.63
C ILE A 135 -4.19 10.26 -9.79
N ASN A 136 -3.95 11.43 -9.18
CA ASN A 136 -2.76 11.69 -8.37
C ASN A 136 -2.84 11.10 -6.95
N LYS A 137 -4.02 10.61 -6.54
CA LYS A 137 -4.25 10.07 -5.19
C LYS A 137 -4.31 8.55 -5.15
N ILE A 138 -4.18 7.87 -6.29
CA ILE A 138 -4.19 6.41 -6.36
C ILE A 138 -3.17 5.80 -5.39
N SER A 139 -3.46 4.58 -4.97
CA SER A 139 -2.61 3.77 -4.09
C SER A 139 -1.90 2.63 -4.81
N ASP A 140 -2.36 2.26 -6.01
CA ASP A 140 -1.73 1.24 -6.86
C ASP A 140 -2.29 1.36 -8.28
N TRP A 141 -1.65 0.71 -9.24
CA TRP A 141 -2.17 0.50 -10.59
C TRP A 141 -1.68 -0.84 -11.12
N LYS A 142 -2.44 -1.48 -12.02
CA LYS A 142 -2.04 -2.75 -12.62
C LYS A 142 -2.54 -2.91 -14.05
N TYR A 143 -1.89 -3.79 -14.77
CA TYR A 143 -2.42 -4.46 -15.96
C TYR A 143 -1.72 -5.81 -16.13
N VAL A 144 -2.20 -6.63 -17.06
CA VAL A 144 -1.64 -7.94 -17.36
C VAL A 144 -1.11 -7.92 -18.78
N LYS A 145 0.17 -8.27 -18.97
CA LYS A 145 0.81 -8.37 -20.29
C LYS A 145 1.37 -9.77 -20.48
N ASP A 146 0.96 -10.44 -21.55
CA ASP A 146 1.38 -11.82 -21.86
C ASP A 146 1.16 -12.78 -20.67
N GLY A 147 0.06 -12.58 -19.94
CA GLY A 147 -0.30 -13.35 -18.75
C GLY A 147 0.46 -12.99 -17.46
N LEU A 148 1.33 -11.98 -17.48
CA LEU A 148 2.11 -11.52 -16.33
C LEU A 148 1.54 -10.22 -15.75
N LEU A 149 1.48 -10.14 -14.41
CA LEU A 149 1.11 -8.92 -13.70
C LEU A 149 2.19 -7.85 -13.88
N ILE A 150 1.79 -6.69 -14.40
CA ILE A 150 2.59 -5.47 -14.43
C ILE A 150 1.97 -4.46 -13.46
N GLY A 151 2.81 -3.80 -12.66
CA GLY A 151 2.35 -3.00 -11.52
C GLY A 151 1.83 -3.92 -10.41
N GLY A 152 0.64 -3.63 -9.89
CA GLY A 152 -0.07 -4.42 -8.88
C GLY A 152 0.76 -4.64 -7.62
N LYS A 153 1.51 -3.63 -7.19
CA LYS A 153 2.51 -3.79 -6.13
C LYS A 153 1.87 -4.12 -4.78
N SER A 154 0.65 -3.65 -4.53
CA SER A 154 -0.11 -4.05 -3.35
C SER A 154 -0.51 -5.53 -3.41
N ILE A 155 -0.79 -6.07 -4.60
CA ILE A 155 -1.07 -7.51 -4.78
C ILE A 155 0.18 -8.32 -4.43
N VAL A 156 1.34 -7.94 -4.95
CA VAL A 156 2.62 -8.59 -4.63
C VAL A 156 2.91 -8.52 -3.13
N TYR A 157 2.71 -7.36 -2.50
CA TYR A 157 2.87 -7.18 -1.04
C TYR A 157 2.06 -8.18 -0.22
N PHE A 158 0.78 -8.40 -0.58
CA PHE A 158 -0.06 -9.37 0.12
C PHE A 158 0.31 -10.81 -0.25
N TYR A 159 0.59 -11.08 -1.53
CA TYR A 159 1.01 -12.39 -2.01
C TYR A 159 2.28 -12.88 -1.27
N ASP A 160 3.28 -12.02 -1.06
CA ASP A 160 4.50 -12.39 -0.34
C ASP A 160 4.28 -12.78 1.13
N ARG A 161 3.13 -12.38 1.70
CA ARG A 161 2.73 -12.67 3.08
C ARG A 161 1.76 -13.85 3.19
N MET A 162 1.31 -14.40 2.07
CA MET A 162 0.48 -15.60 2.01
C MET A 162 1.32 -16.86 2.31
N SER A 163 0.71 -17.83 2.97
CA SER A 163 1.23 -19.20 3.06
C SER A 163 1.28 -19.86 1.69
N ASP A 164 2.08 -20.93 1.54
CA ASP A 164 2.16 -21.69 0.27
C ASP A 164 0.80 -22.21 -0.21
N LYS A 165 -0.11 -22.51 0.71
CA LYS A 165 -1.48 -22.91 0.38
C LYS A 165 -2.28 -21.74 -0.20
N GLU A 166 -2.25 -20.59 0.48
CA GLU A 166 -2.95 -19.38 0.03
C GLU A 166 -2.40 -18.87 -1.31
N LYS A 167 -1.09 -18.96 -1.55
CA LYS A 167 -0.48 -18.64 -2.85
C LYS A 167 -1.03 -19.50 -3.98
N LYS A 168 -1.13 -20.82 -3.77
CA LYS A 168 -1.69 -21.74 -4.76
C LYS A 168 -3.16 -21.46 -5.05
N GLU A 169 -3.95 -21.13 -4.03
CA GLU A 169 -5.35 -20.73 -4.20
C GLU A 169 -5.45 -19.41 -4.98
N PHE A 170 -4.66 -18.41 -4.61
CA PHE A 170 -4.58 -17.13 -5.31
C PHE A 170 -4.20 -17.31 -6.80
N GLU A 171 -3.18 -18.12 -7.09
CA GLU A 171 -2.72 -18.36 -8.48
C GLU A 171 -3.78 -19.03 -9.37
N GLN A 172 -4.66 -19.84 -8.79
CA GLN A 172 -5.75 -20.49 -9.52
C GLN A 172 -6.86 -19.49 -9.91
N GLU A 173 -7.04 -18.44 -9.11
CA GLU A 173 -8.14 -17.48 -9.26
C GLU A 173 -7.73 -16.17 -9.93
N ALA A 174 -6.49 -15.73 -9.75
CA ALA A 174 -6.03 -14.38 -10.13
C ALA A 174 -6.11 -14.08 -11.63
N GLY A 175 -6.05 -15.11 -12.48
CA GLY A 175 -6.06 -14.97 -13.94
C GLY A 175 -4.79 -14.34 -14.52
N PHE A 176 -3.73 -14.22 -13.71
CA PHE A 176 -2.40 -13.75 -14.10
C PHE A 176 -1.32 -14.41 -13.25
N LYS A 177 -0.08 -14.38 -13.73
CA LYS A 177 1.10 -14.81 -13.00
C LYS A 177 1.79 -13.62 -12.36
N ILE A 178 2.25 -13.79 -11.12
CA ILE A 178 3.18 -12.86 -10.48
C ILE A 178 4.58 -13.27 -10.91
N LYS A 179 5.39 -12.29 -11.35
CA LYS A 179 6.77 -12.54 -11.71
C LYS A 179 7.56 -12.80 -10.43
N GLU A 180 8.17 -13.99 -10.34
CA GLU A 180 9.13 -14.37 -9.29
C GLU A 180 10.33 -13.42 -9.23
#